data_AF-A0A2A3D4W6-F1
#
_entry.id   AF-A0A2A3D4W6-F1
#
_cell.length_a   1.000
_cell.length_b   1.000
_cell.length_c   1.000
_cell.angle_alpha   90.00
_cell.angle_beta   90.00
_cell.angle_gamma   90.00
#
_symmetry.space_group_name_H-M   'P 1'
#
loop_
_entity.id
_entity.type
_entity.pdbx_description
1 polymer ?
#
loop_
_entity_poly.entity_id
_entity_poly.type
_entity_poly.pdbx_seq_one_letter_code
_entity_poly.pdbx_strand_id
1 'polypeptide(L)'
;MVDTTNVPPPQWTDTGFLIPSAAEVLAGVTEDINGAFGGVLNPALNTPQGQLASSETAVIDEVNSTFLYFTNQVDPAYATGRMQDAIARIYFIERNPAQPTVVQALCSGLPGVAIPTGSLALAEDGNQYLCTEDGVIGVDGTVTLPFECLVVGPVPCPAGSLDQIYRAIPGWDSITNPDDAVLGNNVESRSAFEARRAASVALNSQGSLPSVLGAVLAVPNVIDAFVTENASNDVQTIGGVSIYPNSLYVAVVGGDADDVAQAIWSRKAPGCAYNGNTTVTVYDQSPGYVPPYPAYRVSFEIPDPLGILFAVNIVNTHLVPADAATQIQNAIVSAFAGGDGGPRAKIGTTLFASRFYAPVAALGSWAQIISIEVGSNNNPSAVFTGQIAGTVLTVSAVASGALAVGQIISDTTGALTLGTTITALGTGTGGTGTYVVSNNKNVSIETMTAAIPNRFDIAVDIDQVPTISPNDIFVTLT
;
A
#
# COMPACT_ATOMS: atom_id res chain seq x y z
N MET A 1 23.02 -36.10 -29.84
CA MET A 1 24.01 -35.76 -28.81
C MET A 1 23.43 -34.61 -28.03
N VAL A 2 23.60 -34.58 -26.70
CA VAL A 2 23.38 -33.33 -25.97
C VAL A 2 24.62 -32.51 -26.31
N ASP A 3 24.50 -31.63 -27.30
CA ASP A 3 25.60 -30.75 -27.71
C ASP A 3 25.74 -29.70 -26.60
N THR A 4 26.59 -29.99 -25.62
CA THR A 4 27.02 -29.02 -24.61
C THR A 4 27.95 -28.02 -25.28
N THR A 5 27.56 -26.76 -25.35
CA THR A 5 28.37 -25.66 -25.88
C THR A 5 29.36 -25.15 -24.81
N ASN A 6 30.53 -24.71 -25.25
CA ASN A 6 31.51 -24.00 -24.43
C ASN A 6 31.21 -22.49 -24.33
N VAL A 7 30.20 -21.98 -25.04
CA VAL A 7 29.72 -20.60 -24.89
C VAL A 7 29.04 -20.44 -23.52
N PRO A 8 29.52 -19.51 -22.67
CA PRO A 8 28.90 -19.28 -21.37
C PRO A 8 27.44 -18.83 -21.54
N PRO A 9 26.49 -19.41 -20.79
CA PRO A 9 25.10 -18.98 -20.87
C PRO A 9 24.89 -17.62 -20.21
N PRO A 10 23.94 -16.80 -20.69
CA PRO A 10 23.45 -15.64 -19.94
C PRO A 10 22.92 -16.05 -18.56
N GLN A 11 23.02 -15.14 -17.58
CA GLN A 11 22.65 -15.40 -16.19
C GLN A 11 21.51 -14.49 -15.72
N TRP A 12 20.65 -15.04 -14.87
CA TRP A 12 19.68 -14.27 -14.11
C TRP A 12 20.23 -14.01 -12.71
N THR A 13 20.33 -12.73 -12.36
CA THR A 13 20.78 -12.28 -11.04
C THR A 13 19.73 -11.40 -10.39
N ASP A 14 19.91 -11.05 -9.12
CA ASP A 14 19.06 -10.07 -8.43
C ASP A 14 19.09 -8.68 -9.09
N THR A 15 20.11 -8.39 -9.91
CA THR A 15 20.23 -7.16 -10.69
C THR A 15 19.64 -7.24 -12.10
N GLY A 16 19.12 -8.41 -12.50
CA GLY A 16 18.50 -8.64 -13.81
C GLY A 16 19.25 -9.65 -14.70
N PHE A 17 18.94 -9.60 -16.00
CA PHE A 17 19.55 -10.43 -17.03
C PHE A 17 20.96 -9.91 -17.36
N LEU A 18 21.96 -10.79 -17.25
CA LEU A 18 23.37 -10.49 -17.54
C LEU A 18 23.84 -11.36 -18.70
N ILE A 19 24.43 -10.72 -19.70
CA ILE A 19 25.01 -11.39 -20.87
C ILE A 19 26.52 -11.58 -20.68
N PRO A 20 27.10 -12.70 -21.17
CA PRO A 20 28.56 -12.85 -21.23
C PRO A 20 29.17 -11.80 -22.17
N SER A 21 30.43 -11.47 -21.98
CA SER A 21 31.13 -10.55 -22.88
C SER A 21 31.35 -11.20 -24.26
N ALA A 22 31.39 -10.39 -25.32
CA ALA A 22 31.67 -10.87 -26.67
C ALA A 22 32.99 -11.66 -26.77
N ALA A 23 33.98 -11.36 -25.93
CA ALA A 23 35.24 -12.10 -25.87
C ALA A 23 35.06 -13.52 -25.30
N GLU A 24 34.22 -13.68 -24.28
CA GLU A 24 33.89 -14.99 -23.69
C GLU A 24 33.05 -15.83 -24.65
N VAL A 25 32.11 -15.20 -25.36
CA VAL A 25 31.34 -15.87 -26.42
C VAL A 25 32.26 -16.34 -27.54
N LEU A 26 33.18 -15.47 -28.02
CA LEU A 26 34.14 -15.83 -29.06
C LEU A 26 35.05 -16.99 -28.66
N ALA A 27 35.52 -17.00 -27.42
CA ALA A 27 36.32 -18.09 -26.89
C ALA A 27 35.54 -19.42 -26.92
N GLY A 28 34.30 -19.41 -26.43
CA GLY A 28 33.42 -20.59 -26.44
C GLY A 28 33.09 -21.09 -27.84
N VAL A 29 32.72 -20.20 -28.76
CA VAL A 29 32.43 -20.56 -30.18
C VAL A 29 33.68 -21.13 -30.86
N THR A 30 34.85 -20.53 -30.62
CA THR A 30 36.12 -21.03 -31.19
C THR A 30 36.44 -22.43 -30.68
N GLU A 31 36.19 -22.71 -29.40
CA GLU A 31 36.42 -24.02 -28.80
C GLU A 31 35.43 -25.07 -29.31
N ASP A 32 34.15 -24.72 -29.45
CA ASP A 32 33.12 -25.59 -30.04
C ASP A 32 33.47 -25.97 -31.48
N ILE A 33 33.85 -24.98 -32.31
CA ILE A 33 34.29 -25.21 -33.68
C ILE A 33 35.57 -26.06 -33.70
N ASN A 34 36.57 -25.76 -32.86
CA ASN A 34 37.79 -26.57 -32.83
C ASN A 34 37.50 -28.03 -32.44
N GLY A 35 36.65 -28.27 -31.45
CA GLY A 35 36.22 -29.61 -31.04
C GLY A 35 35.49 -30.37 -32.14
N ALA A 36 34.55 -29.72 -32.83
CA ALA A 36 33.77 -30.32 -33.91
C ALA A 36 34.64 -30.77 -35.11
N PHE A 37 35.75 -30.07 -35.36
CA PHE A 37 36.67 -30.37 -36.47
C PHE A 37 37.92 -31.18 -36.03
N GLY A 38 37.89 -31.83 -34.87
CA GLY A 38 38.93 -32.75 -34.43
C GLY A 38 40.13 -32.12 -33.74
N GLY A 39 40.02 -30.86 -33.30
CA GLY A 39 40.95 -30.22 -32.36
C GLY A 39 42.22 -29.60 -32.95
N VAL A 40 42.34 -29.52 -34.28
CA VAL A 40 43.57 -29.08 -34.99
C VAL A 40 43.34 -27.83 -35.84
N LEU A 41 42.29 -27.06 -35.58
CA LEU A 41 42.02 -25.83 -36.34
C LEU A 41 42.94 -24.68 -35.93
N ASN A 42 43.22 -23.78 -36.88
CA ASN A 42 43.91 -22.52 -36.60
C ASN A 42 42.87 -21.46 -36.17
N PRO A 43 42.90 -20.98 -34.92
CA PRO A 43 41.88 -20.05 -34.41
C PRO A 43 42.16 -18.58 -34.79
N ALA A 44 43.22 -18.28 -35.54
CA ALA A 44 43.55 -16.90 -35.87
C ALA A 44 42.39 -16.23 -36.65
N LEU A 45 41.99 -15.03 -36.22
CA LEU A 45 40.80 -14.33 -36.73
C LEU A 45 40.87 -13.98 -38.22
N ASN A 46 42.06 -13.98 -38.82
CA ASN A 46 42.26 -13.76 -40.26
C ASN A 46 42.13 -15.03 -41.12
N THR A 47 41.87 -16.19 -40.51
CA THR A 47 41.62 -17.45 -41.21
C THR A 47 40.13 -17.62 -41.50
N PRO A 48 39.74 -18.46 -42.47
CA PRO A 48 38.32 -18.81 -42.69
C PRO A 48 37.63 -19.31 -41.40
N GLN A 49 38.33 -20.08 -40.57
CA GLN A 49 37.80 -20.60 -39.31
C GLN A 49 37.55 -19.48 -38.29
N GLY A 50 38.52 -18.58 -38.12
CA GLY A 50 38.38 -17.42 -37.25
C GLY A 50 37.29 -16.45 -37.70
N GLN A 51 37.08 -16.29 -39.02
CA GLN A 51 35.98 -15.48 -39.56
C GLN A 51 34.60 -16.12 -39.31
N LEU A 52 34.48 -17.45 -39.41
CA LEU A 52 33.25 -18.16 -39.06
C LEU A 52 32.92 -17.98 -37.57
N ALA A 53 33.89 -18.21 -36.68
CA ALA A 53 33.70 -18.04 -35.24
C ALA A 53 33.33 -16.58 -34.88
N SER A 54 33.96 -15.61 -35.53
CA SER A 54 33.66 -14.18 -35.33
C SER A 54 32.25 -13.82 -35.80
N SER A 55 31.82 -14.34 -36.96
CA SER A 55 30.46 -14.10 -37.48
C SER A 55 29.39 -14.73 -36.60
N GLU A 56 29.62 -15.93 -36.09
CA GLU A 56 28.69 -16.62 -35.19
C GLU A 56 28.61 -15.92 -33.82
N THR A 57 29.76 -15.49 -33.28
CA THR A 57 29.81 -14.66 -32.08
C THR A 57 28.99 -13.39 -32.24
N ALA A 58 29.11 -12.69 -33.37
CA ALA A 58 28.35 -11.46 -33.62
C ALA A 58 26.83 -11.72 -33.65
N VAL A 59 26.38 -12.84 -34.20
CA VAL A 59 24.96 -13.23 -34.18
C VAL A 59 24.48 -13.53 -32.77
N ILE A 60 25.27 -14.28 -31.97
CA ILE A 60 24.92 -14.60 -30.58
C ILE A 60 24.86 -13.32 -29.73
N ASP A 61 25.83 -12.43 -29.89
CA ASP A 61 25.92 -11.17 -29.15
C ASP A 61 24.75 -10.23 -29.50
N GLU A 62 24.34 -10.16 -30.77
CA GLU A 62 23.18 -9.39 -31.21
C GLU A 62 21.87 -9.91 -30.59
N VAL A 63 21.69 -11.24 -30.56
CA VAL A 63 20.50 -11.86 -29.95
C VAL A 63 20.46 -11.61 -28.44
N ASN A 64 21.60 -11.80 -27.75
CA ASN A 64 21.73 -11.56 -26.32
C ASN A 64 21.49 -10.08 -25.98
N SER A 65 22.05 -9.16 -26.78
CA SER A 65 21.87 -7.71 -26.63
C SER A 65 20.41 -7.29 -26.85
N THR A 66 19.74 -7.88 -27.85
CA THR A 66 18.32 -7.63 -28.10
C THR A 66 17.46 -8.08 -26.92
N PHE A 67 17.76 -9.25 -26.35
CA PHE A 67 17.03 -9.76 -25.19
C PHE A 67 17.30 -8.92 -23.94
N LEU A 68 18.56 -8.54 -23.70
CA LEU A 68 18.94 -7.63 -22.61
C LEU A 68 18.24 -6.28 -22.72
N TYR A 69 18.17 -5.70 -23.92
CA TYR A 69 17.42 -4.47 -24.16
C TYR A 69 15.96 -4.65 -23.78
N PHE A 70 15.32 -5.73 -24.23
CA PHE A 70 13.92 -6.02 -23.92
C PHE A 70 13.67 -6.21 -22.42
N THR A 71 14.52 -6.94 -21.72
CA THR A 71 14.38 -7.13 -20.26
C THR A 71 14.47 -5.81 -19.51
N ASN A 72 15.34 -4.89 -19.95
CA ASN A 72 15.43 -3.55 -19.37
C ASN A 72 14.21 -2.67 -19.67
N GLN A 73 13.42 -2.97 -20.71
CA GLN A 73 12.18 -2.24 -21.00
C GLN A 73 11.04 -2.53 -20.03
N VAL A 74 11.16 -3.55 -19.16
CA VAL A 74 10.16 -3.87 -18.13
C VAL A 74 10.24 -2.89 -16.95
N ASP A 75 11.44 -2.37 -16.65
CA ASP A 75 11.63 -1.41 -15.58
C ASP A 75 11.20 0.00 -16.04
N PRO A 76 10.21 0.64 -15.38
CA PRO A 76 9.78 2.00 -15.72
C PRO A 76 10.92 3.04 -15.72
N ALA A 77 11.94 2.85 -14.88
CA ALA A 77 13.09 3.74 -14.80
C ALA A 77 13.99 3.71 -16.05
N TYR A 78 13.94 2.63 -16.84
CA TYR A 78 14.76 2.41 -18.04
C TYR A 78 13.94 2.27 -19.34
N ALA A 79 12.62 2.04 -19.24
CA ALA A 79 11.74 1.90 -20.39
C ALA A 79 11.72 3.15 -21.29
N THR A 80 11.57 2.92 -22.60
CA THR A 80 11.47 3.95 -23.64
C THR A 80 10.43 3.57 -24.71
N GLY A 81 10.00 4.55 -25.50
CA GLY A 81 9.14 4.34 -26.66
C GLY A 81 7.86 3.57 -26.34
N ARG A 82 7.51 2.60 -27.20
CA ARG A 82 6.26 1.83 -27.09
C ARG A 82 6.12 1.08 -25.77
N MET A 83 7.23 0.61 -25.18
CA MET A 83 7.20 -0.11 -23.90
C MET A 83 6.89 0.83 -22.74
N GLN A 84 7.50 2.02 -22.72
CA GLN A 84 7.16 3.04 -21.74
C GLN A 84 5.68 3.45 -21.87
N ASP A 85 5.18 3.59 -23.09
CA ASP A 85 3.77 3.92 -23.34
C ASP A 85 2.84 2.77 -22.90
N ALA A 86 3.25 1.51 -23.06
CA ALA A 86 2.49 0.36 -22.58
C ALA A 86 2.41 0.31 -21.06
N ILE A 87 3.53 0.58 -20.36
CA ILE A 87 3.57 0.70 -18.90
C ILE A 87 2.65 1.83 -18.43
N ALA A 88 2.71 2.99 -19.08
CA ALA A 88 1.90 4.14 -18.74
C ALA A 88 0.38 3.89 -18.92
N ARG A 89 -0.02 3.11 -19.93
CA ARG A 89 -1.43 2.70 -20.11
C ARG A 89 -1.99 1.88 -18.96
N ILE A 90 -1.15 1.13 -18.22
CA ILE A 90 -1.58 0.42 -17.00
C ILE A 90 -2.10 1.43 -15.96
N TYR A 91 -1.55 2.64 -15.97
CA TYR A 91 -1.94 3.76 -15.10
C TYR A 91 -2.93 4.72 -15.77
N PHE A 92 -3.55 4.34 -16.89
CA PHE A 92 -4.53 5.12 -17.64
C PHE A 92 -4.05 6.49 -18.12
N ILE A 93 -2.74 6.65 -18.32
CA ILE A 93 -2.15 7.88 -18.85
C ILE A 93 -1.47 7.63 -20.19
N GLU A 94 -1.60 8.60 -21.10
CA GLU A 94 -0.93 8.63 -22.41
C GLU A 94 -0.08 9.90 -22.52
N ARG A 95 0.91 9.92 -23.43
CA ARG A 95 1.78 11.09 -23.63
C ARG A 95 0.98 12.31 -24.03
N ASN A 96 1.38 13.47 -23.52
CA ASN A 96 0.85 14.72 -24.05
C ASN A 96 1.33 14.89 -25.51
N PRO A 97 0.39 15.10 -26.46
CA PRO A 97 0.75 15.30 -27.86
C PRO A 97 1.44 16.65 -28.06
N ALA A 98 2.07 16.82 -29.21
CA ALA A 98 2.54 18.14 -29.64
C ALA A 98 1.33 19.03 -29.96
N GLN A 99 1.36 20.27 -29.49
CA GLN A 99 0.36 21.29 -29.80
C GLN A 99 1.00 22.40 -30.67
N PRO A 100 0.23 23.00 -31.59
CA PRO A 100 0.70 24.11 -32.41
C PRO A 100 0.81 25.41 -31.60
N THR A 101 1.66 26.32 -32.07
CA THR A 101 1.64 27.72 -31.60
C THR A 101 0.34 28.39 -32.00
N VAL A 102 -0.27 29.14 -31.08
CA VAL A 102 -1.53 29.86 -31.29
C VAL A 102 -1.30 31.35 -31.16
N VAL A 103 -1.86 32.13 -32.09
CA VAL A 103 -1.76 33.58 -32.13
C VAL A 103 -3.13 34.22 -32.33
N GLN A 104 -3.37 35.35 -31.66
CA GLN A 104 -4.55 36.19 -31.91
C GLN A 104 -4.21 37.18 -33.00
N ALA A 105 -4.83 37.05 -34.17
CA ALA A 105 -4.55 37.89 -35.32
C ALA A 105 -5.69 38.87 -35.57
N LEU A 106 -5.33 40.16 -35.67
CA LEU A 106 -6.21 41.23 -36.09
C LEU A 106 -6.30 41.22 -37.62
N CYS A 107 -7.46 40.84 -38.13
CA CYS A 107 -7.79 40.88 -39.55
C CYS A 107 -8.51 42.20 -39.84
N SER A 108 -8.09 42.92 -40.88
CA SER A 108 -8.72 44.19 -41.29
C SER A 108 -9.24 44.12 -42.73
N GLY A 109 -10.34 44.80 -43.00
CA GLY A 109 -10.97 44.78 -44.33
C GLY A 109 -12.34 45.44 -44.39
N LEU A 110 -13.13 45.08 -45.40
CA LEU A 110 -14.46 45.63 -45.63
C LEU A 110 -15.47 45.10 -44.57
N PRO A 111 -16.24 45.97 -43.90
CA PRO A 111 -17.26 45.54 -42.95
C PRO A 111 -18.26 44.54 -43.54
N GLY A 112 -18.56 43.48 -42.80
CA GLY A 112 -19.48 42.42 -43.21
C GLY A 112 -18.85 41.28 -44.00
N VAL A 113 -17.54 41.32 -44.28
CA VAL A 113 -16.80 40.19 -44.87
C VAL A 113 -16.59 39.11 -43.83
N ALA A 114 -16.94 37.86 -44.17
CA ALA A 114 -16.72 36.70 -43.32
C ALA A 114 -15.36 36.05 -43.61
N ILE A 115 -14.60 35.80 -42.56
CA ILE A 115 -13.37 34.99 -42.56
C ILE A 115 -13.75 33.62 -41.98
N PRO A 116 -13.90 32.58 -42.80
CA PRO A 116 -14.26 31.25 -42.32
C PRO A 116 -13.09 30.58 -41.61
N THR A 117 -13.42 29.65 -40.71
CA THR A 117 -12.47 28.64 -40.23
C THR A 117 -11.79 27.94 -41.41
N GLY A 118 -10.49 27.67 -41.27
CA GLY A 118 -9.65 27.13 -42.34
C GLY A 118 -9.01 28.17 -43.28
N SER A 119 -9.22 29.46 -43.03
CA SER A 119 -8.50 30.55 -43.72
C SER A 119 -7.01 30.51 -43.39
N LEU A 120 -6.14 30.82 -44.35
CA LEU A 120 -4.69 30.70 -44.20
C LEU A 120 -3.98 32.05 -44.23
N ALA A 121 -3.07 32.24 -43.28
CA ALA A 121 -2.14 33.35 -43.19
C ALA A 121 -0.69 32.84 -43.20
N LEU A 122 0.25 33.73 -43.54
CA LEU A 122 1.67 33.43 -43.65
C LEU A 122 2.45 34.43 -42.79
N ALA A 123 3.39 33.93 -41.99
CA ALA A 123 4.30 34.75 -41.22
C ALA A 123 5.60 35.02 -42.00
N GLU A 124 6.38 36.01 -41.54
CA GLU A 124 7.66 36.41 -42.15
C GLU A 124 8.68 35.26 -42.26
N ASP A 125 8.61 34.30 -41.34
CA ASP A 125 9.46 33.11 -41.29
C ASP A 125 9.05 32.00 -42.28
N GLY A 126 7.94 32.20 -43.02
CA GLY A 126 7.38 31.26 -43.98
C GLY A 126 6.45 30.21 -43.38
N ASN A 127 6.19 30.25 -42.07
CA ASN A 127 5.23 29.35 -41.44
C ASN A 127 3.79 29.78 -41.73
N GLN A 128 2.94 28.79 -42.03
CA GLN A 128 1.53 29.00 -42.34
C GLN A 128 0.68 28.82 -41.09
N TYR A 129 -0.29 29.71 -40.93
CA TYR A 129 -1.23 29.73 -39.82
C TYR A 129 -2.66 29.56 -40.32
N LEU A 130 -3.41 28.67 -39.67
CA LEU A 130 -4.79 28.31 -39.99
C LEU A 130 -5.75 28.98 -39.00
N CYS A 131 -6.78 29.65 -39.50
CA CYS A 131 -7.84 30.24 -38.67
C CYS A 131 -8.69 29.11 -38.06
N THR A 132 -8.84 29.10 -36.73
CA THR A 132 -9.58 28.03 -36.04
C THR A 132 -11.05 28.37 -35.78
N GLU A 133 -11.42 29.65 -35.90
CA GLU A 133 -12.77 30.18 -35.64
C GLU A 133 -13.26 31.03 -36.81
N ASP A 134 -14.56 31.05 -37.05
CA ASP A 134 -15.16 31.95 -38.03
C ASP A 134 -15.41 33.34 -37.43
N GLY A 135 -15.17 34.38 -38.22
CA GLY A 135 -15.39 35.76 -37.80
C GLY A 135 -15.94 36.61 -38.92
N VAL A 136 -16.60 37.71 -38.57
CA VAL A 136 -17.05 38.72 -39.53
C VAL A 136 -16.39 40.05 -39.17
N ILE A 137 -15.83 40.72 -40.17
CA ILE A 137 -15.21 42.03 -40.00
C ILE A 137 -16.28 43.03 -39.54
N GLY A 138 -16.04 43.66 -38.39
CA GLY A 138 -16.94 44.60 -37.76
C GLY A 138 -17.09 45.90 -38.54
N VAL A 139 -17.99 46.77 -38.06
CA VAL A 139 -18.22 48.11 -38.64
C VAL A 139 -17.02 49.05 -38.48
N ASP A 140 -16.13 48.73 -37.55
CA ASP A 140 -14.82 49.35 -37.32
C ASP A 140 -13.75 48.88 -38.32
N GLY A 141 -14.08 47.92 -39.19
CA GLY A 141 -13.19 47.41 -40.24
C GLY A 141 -12.20 46.36 -39.75
N THR A 142 -12.37 45.81 -38.52
CA THR A 142 -11.47 44.79 -37.99
C THR A 142 -12.21 43.62 -37.32
N VAL A 143 -11.51 42.48 -37.14
CA VAL A 143 -11.93 41.35 -36.31
C VAL A 143 -10.69 40.62 -35.79
N THR A 144 -10.68 40.24 -34.51
CA THR A 144 -9.59 39.41 -33.94
C THR A 144 -10.01 37.96 -33.98
N LEU A 145 -9.19 37.11 -34.59
CA LEU A 145 -9.44 35.68 -34.69
C LEU A 145 -8.22 34.86 -34.24
N PRO A 146 -8.44 33.67 -33.65
CA PRO A 146 -7.37 32.73 -33.33
C PRO A 146 -6.84 32.02 -34.58
N PHE A 147 -5.52 32.00 -34.71
CA PHE A 147 -4.79 31.31 -35.76
C PHE A 147 -3.78 30.33 -35.14
N GLU A 148 -3.70 29.11 -35.66
CA GLU A 148 -2.76 28.08 -35.21
C GLU A 148 -1.71 27.76 -36.29
N CYS A 149 -0.46 27.56 -35.90
CA CYS A 149 0.60 27.17 -36.83
C CYS A 149 0.35 25.75 -37.37
N LEU A 150 0.47 25.54 -38.68
CA LEU A 150 0.36 24.20 -39.27
C LEU A 150 1.53 23.28 -38.87
N VAL A 151 2.68 23.87 -38.50
CA VAL A 151 3.81 23.13 -37.95
C VAL A 151 3.67 23.08 -36.43
N VAL A 152 3.41 21.89 -35.90
CA VAL A 152 3.27 21.66 -34.45
C VAL A 152 4.61 21.80 -33.72
N GLY A 153 4.56 22.27 -32.47
CA GLY A 153 5.74 22.54 -31.66
C GLY A 153 5.88 24.02 -31.28
N PRO A 154 6.92 24.36 -30.51
CA PRO A 154 7.18 25.73 -30.06
C PRO A 154 7.78 26.55 -31.21
N VAL A 155 6.95 26.96 -32.17
CA VAL A 155 7.34 27.85 -33.28
C VAL A 155 7.09 29.30 -32.83
N PRO A 156 8.11 30.16 -32.70
CA PRO A 156 7.91 31.56 -32.32
C PRO A 156 7.20 32.36 -33.42
N CYS A 157 6.23 33.18 -33.01
CA CYS A 157 5.60 34.19 -33.87
C CYS A 157 5.54 35.51 -33.07
N PRO A 158 6.59 36.34 -33.16
CA PRO A 158 6.64 37.63 -32.48
C PRO A 158 5.55 38.59 -32.98
N ALA A 159 5.20 39.59 -32.19
CA ALA A 159 4.27 40.65 -32.57
C ALA A 159 4.62 41.25 -33.94
N GLY A 160 3.62 41.36 -34.80
CA GLY A 160 3.73 41.88 -36.16
C GLY A 160 4.29 40.92 -37.21
N SER A 161 4.77 39.74 -36.84
CA SER A 161 5.37 38.79 -37.79
C SER A 161 4.37 38.00 -38.64
N LEU A 162 3.09 37.94 -38.24
CA LEU A 162 2.01 37.36 -39.05
C LEU A 162 1.36 38.44 -39.92
N ASP A 163 1.93 38.73 -41.08
CA ASP A 163 1.61 39.94 -41.86
C ASP A 163 0.98 39.67 -43.25
N GLN A 164 0.95 38.41 -43.71
CA GLN A 164 0.54 38.07 -45.07
C GLN A 164 -0.69 37.16 -45.10
N ILE A 165 -1.62 37.46 -46.01
CA ILE A 165 -2.77 36.60 -46.31
C ILE A 165 -2.32 35.56 -47.35
N TYR A 166 -2.41 34.27 -47.02
CA TYR A 166 -1.94 33.19 -47.91
C TYR A 166 -2.97 32.83 -48.98
N ARG A 167 -4.27 32.80 -48.63
CA ARG A 167 -5.38 32.64 -49.58
C ARG A 167 -6.27 33.87 -49.57
N ALA A 168 -6.29 34.61 -50.67
CA ALA A 168 -7.06 35.84 -50.79
C ALA A 168 -8.57 35.57 -50.65
N ILE A 169 -9.20 36.27 -49.72
CA ILE A 169 -10.67 36.36 -49.57
C ILE A 169 -11.07 37.78 -50.00
N PRO A 170 -11.97 37.96 -51.00
CA PRO A 170 -12.39 39.29 -51.42
C PRO A 170 -12.93 40.13 -50.26
N GLY A 171 -12.29 41.26 -49.99
CA GLY A 171 -12.65 42.19 -48.90
C GLY A 171 -11.94 41.93 -47.56
N TRP A 172 -11.01 40.96 -47.51
CA TRP A 172 -10.00 40.87 -46.44
C TRP A 172 -8.70 41.51 -46.93
N ASP A 173 -8.29 42.61 -46.30
CA ASP A 173 -7.24 43.49 -46.83
C ASP A 173 -5.88 43.28 -46.14
N SER A 174 -5.87 43.03 -44.83
CA SER A 174 -4.62 42.76 -44.09
C SER A 174 -4.82 41.87 -42.86
N ILE A 175 -3.72 41.33 -42.36
CA ILE A 175 -3.63 40.59 -41.11
C ILE A 175 -2.39 41.04 -40.35
N THR A 176 -2.48 41.13 -39.02
CA THR A 176 -1.33 41.34 -38.13
C THR A 176 -1.60 40.72 -36.78
N ASN A 177 -0.58 40.20 -36.08
CA ASN A 177 -0.71 39.82 -34.68
C ASN A 177 -0.19 40.96 -33.78
N PRO A 178 -1.06 41.64 -33.00
CA PRO A 178 -0.64 42.77 -32.17
C PRO A 178 0.28 42.36 -31.01
N ASP A 179 0.19 41.11 -30.56
CA ASP A 179 0.99 40.53 -29.47
C ASP A 179 1.76 39.29 -29.94
N ASP A 180 2.77 38.89 -29.16
CA ASP A 180 3.50 37.64 -29.36
C ASP A 180 2.57 36.42 -29.22
N ALA A 181 2.82 35.39 -30.03
CA ALA A 181 2.05 34.15 -29.99
C ALA A 181 2.35 33.29 -28.74
N VAL A 182 1.36 32.51 -28.33
CA VAL A 182 1.51 31.48 -27.30
C VAL A 182 2.15 30.25 -27.94
N LEU A 183 3.39 29.95 -27.54
CA LEU A 183 4.14 28.83 -28.08
C LEU A 183 3.43 27.49 -27.86
N GLY A 184 3.42 26.68 -28.91
CA GLY A 184 3.06 25.26 -28.82
C GLY A 184 4.12 24.46 -28.04
N ASN A 185 3.94 23.16 -27.98
CA ASN A 185 4.86 22.25 -27.30
C ASN A 185 5.19 21.04 -28.18
N ASN A 186 6.37 20.46 -27.95
CA ASN A 186 6.71 19.17 -28.54
C ASN A 186 6.02 18.03 -27.80
N VAL A 187 5.98 16.84 -28.42
CA VAL A 187 5.55 15.61 -27.74
C VAL A 187 6.33 15.43 -26.45
N GLU A 188 5.62 15.02 -25.40
CA GLU A 188 6.20 14.81 -24.07
C GLU A 188 7.42 13.89 -24.11
N SER A 189 8.53 14.36 -23.54
CA SER A 189 9.78 13.61 -23.50
C SER A 189 9.68 12.37 -22.61
N ARG A 190 10.58 11.41 -22.81
CA ARG A 190 10.68 10.19 -21.98
C ARG A 190 10.77 10.51 -20.48
N SER A 191 11.64 11.45 -20.09
CA SER A 191 11.88 11.79 -18.69
C SER A 191 10.71 12.54 -18.06
N ALA A 192 10.08 13.46 -18.79
CA ALA A 192 8.89 14.16 -18.32
C ALA A 192 7.70 13.20 -18.14
N PHE A 193 7.52 12.27 -19.09
CA PHE A 193 6.47 11.27 -19.03
C PHE A 193 6.64 10.30 -17.86
N GLU A 194 7.88 9.88 -17.55
CA GLU A 194 8.15 9.05 -16.38
C GLU A 194 7.92 9.82 -15.06
N ALA A 195 8.33 11.08 -14.99
CA ALA A 195 8.06 11.92 -13.82
C ALA A 195 6.54 12.08 -13.59
N ARG A 196 5.76 12.27 -14.65
CA ARG A 196 4.30 12.34 -14.56
C ARG A 196 3.66 10.99 -14.20
N ARG A 197 4.16 9.88 -14.75
CA ARG A 197 3.74 8.53 -14.34
C ARG A 197 3.99 8.31 -12.86
N ALA A 198 5.20 8.59 -12.37
CA ALA A 198 5.54 8.47 -10.95
C ALA A 198 4.62 9.31 -10.07
N ALA A 199 4.30 10.55 -10.48
CA ALA A 199 3.32 11.39 -9.79
C ALA A 199 1.89 10.83 -9.84
N SER A 200 1.47 10.25 -10.96
CA SER A 200 0.16 9.59 -11.10
C SER A 200 0.03 8.36 -10.19
N VAL A 201 1.11 7.61 -9.98
CA VAL A 201 1.13 6.52 -8.99
C VAL A 201 0.96 7.09 -7.57
N ALA A 202 1.61 8.21 -7.26
CA ALA A 202 1.42 8.88 -5.96
C ALA A 202 -0.02 9.41 -5.75
N LEU A 203 -0.72 9.78 -6.84
CA LEU A 203 -2.12 10.21 -6.86
C LEU A 203 -3.12 9.05 -6.67
N ASN A 204 -2.75 7.81 -7.03
CA ASN A 204 -3.61 6.62 -6.92
C ASN A 204 -3.72 6.10 -5.47
N SER A 205 -4.15 6.98 -4.58
CA SER A 205 -4.80 6.59 -3.33
C SER A 205 -6.21 6.07 -3.66
N GLN A 206 -6.33 4.77 -3.92
CA GLN A 206 -7.65 4.13 -4.02
C GLN A 206 -8.36 4.25 -2.66
N GLY A 207 -9.33 5.16 -2.57
CA GLY A 207 -10.06 5.50 -1.34
C GLY A 207 -9.22 6.23 -0.29
N SER A 208 -9.85 7.16 0.44
CA SER A 208 -9.22 7.81 1.61
C SER A 208 -8.83 6.78 2.66
N LEU A 209 -9.70 5.79 2.95
CA LEU A 209 -9.45 4.79 4.00
C LEU A 209 -8.28 3.85 3.69
N PRO A 210 -8.20 3.17 2.52
CA PRO A 210 -7.06 2.30 2.22
C PRO A 210 -5.75 3.09 2.09
N SER A 211 -5.81 4.35 1.65
CA SER A 211 -4.64 5.24 1.59
C SER A 211 -4.11 5.60 2.98
N VAL A 212 -4.98 5.99 3.90
CA VAL A 212 -4.62 6.24 5.30
C VAL A 212 -4.07 4.95 5.93
N LEU A 213 -4.74 3.81 5.75
CA LEU A 213 -4.28 2.53 6.29
C LEU A 213 -2.90 2.15 5.76
N GLY A 214 -2.68 2.29 4.45
CA GLY A 214 -1.39 2.01 3.82
C GLY A 214 -0.28 2.94 4.29
N ALA A 215 -0.58 4.23 4.48
CA ALA A 215 0.39 5.19 5.01
C ALA A 215 0.77 4.90 6.47
N VAL A 216 -0.21 4.55 7.31
CA VAL A 216 0.02 4.19 8.72
C VAL A 216 0.81 2.89 8.83
N LEU A 217 0.46 1.85 8.07
CA LEU A 217 1.20 0.58 8.07
C LEU A 217 2.62 0.71 7.51
N ALA A 218 2.92 1.75 6.74
CA ALA A 218 4.26 2.05 6.24
C ALA A 218 5.16 2.75 7.28
N VAL A 219 4.58 3.23 8.39
CA VAL A 219 5.37 3.83 9.48
C VAL A 219 6.22 2.74 10.15
N PRO A 220 7.54 2.96 10.35
CA PRO A 220 8.40 2.00 11.01
C PRO A 220 7.86 1.58 12.39
N ASN A 221 7.98 0.29 12.70
CA ASN A 221 7.53 -0.33 13.95
C ASN A 221 6.00 -0.35 14.19
N VAL A 222 5.17 0.03 13.20
CA VAL A 222 3.73 -0.26 13.26
C VAL A 222 3.51 -1.75 13.03
N ILE A 223 2.78 -2.37 13.94
CA ILE A 223 2.54 -3.82 13.97
C ILE A 223 1.20 -4.14 13.31
N ASP A 224 0.14 -3.41 13.66
CA ASP A 224 -1.21 -3.59 13.12
C ASP A 224 -1.94 -2.24 13.11
N ALA A 225 -2.87 -2.08 12.18
CA ALA A 225 -3.70 -0.89 12.11
C ALA A 225 -5.07 -1.21 11.52
N PHE A 226 -6.08 -0.45 11.94
CA PHE A 226 -7.43 -0.50 11.41
C PHE A 226 -7.92 0.91 11.10
N VAL A 227 -8.57 1.10 9.95
CA VAL A 227 -9.07 2.40 9.52
C VAL A 227 -10.51 2.26 9.07
N THR A 228 -11.38 3.12 9.59
CA THR A 228 -12.77 3.27 9.15
C THR A 228 -13.20 4.73 9.30
N GLU A 229 -14.37 5.08 8.78
CA GLU A 229 -14.97 6.39 9.00
C GLU A 229 -16.43 6.28 9.42
N ASN A 230 -16.92 7.35 10.02
CA ASN A 230 -18.34 7.61 10.15
C ASN A 230 -18.69 8.84 9.30
N ALA A 231 -19.28 8.61 8.13
CA ALA A 231 -19.77 9.66 7.23
C ALA A 231 -21.18 10.19 7.59
N SER A 232 -21.82 9.64 8.63
CA SER A 232 -23.12 10.11 9.10
C SER A 232 -22.99 11.37 9.96
N ASN A 233 -24.09 12.11 10.06
CA ASN A 233 -24.23 13.24 10.99
C ASN A 233 -24.56 12.82 12.42
N ASP A 234 -24.73 11.51 12.67
CA ASP A 234 -24.98 10.93 13.98
C ASP A 234 -23.83 10.01 14.41
N VAL A 235 -23.67 9.81 15.73
CA VAL A 235 -22.74 8.81 16.26
C VAL A 235 -23.13 7.44 15.71
N GLN A 236 -22.17 6.70 15.17
CA GLN A 236 -22.37 5.33 14.68
C GLN A 236 -21.54 4.35 15.51
N THR A 237 -22.10 3.18 15.78
CA THR A 237 -21.34 2.09 16.40
C THR A 237 -20.80 1.19 15.30
N ILE A 238 -19.48 1.18 15.12
CA ILE A 238 -18.79 0.36 14.12
C ILE A 238 -17.76 -0.48 14.86
N GLY A 239 -17.79 -1.80 14.66
CA GLY A 239 -16.83 -2.72 15.26
C GLY A 239 -16.73 -2.63 16.78
N GLY A 240 -17.86 -2.48 17.48
CA GLY A 240 -17.93 -2.36 18.94
C GLY A 240 -17.74 -0.94 19.48
N VAL A 241 -17.23 -0.01 18.68
CA VAL A 241 -16.82 1.33 19.13
C VAL A 241 -17.79 2.41 18.66
N SER A 242 -18.08 3.38 19.53
CA SER A 242 -18.88 4.56 19.18
C SER A 242 -18.03 5.62 18.50
N ILE A 243 -18.29 5.84 17.21
CA ILE A 243 -17.53 6.77 16.36
C ILE A 243 -18.32 8.07 16.16
N TYR A 244 -17.68 9.21 16.46
CA TYR A 244 -18.29 10.54 16.31
C TYR A 244 -18.76 10.82 14.87
N PRO A 245 -19.78 11.68 14.67
CA PRO A 245 -20.22 12.11 13.35
C PRO A 245 -19.09 12.69 12.50
N ASN A 246 -19.15 12.47 11.19
CA ASN A 246 -18.24 13.07 10.20
C ASN A 246 -16.74 12.92 10.57
N SER A 247 -16.36 11.76 11.13
CA SER A 247 -15.01 11.54 11.67
C SER A 247 -14.32 10.31 11.07
N LEU A 248 -13.00 10.40 10.98
CA LEU A 248 -12.09 9.32 10.67
C LEU A 248 -11.68 8.63 11.97
N TYR A 249 -11.72 7.31 11.99
CA TYR A 249 -11.24 6.49 13.08
C TYR A 249 -10.05 5.66 12.60
N VAL A 250 -8.93 5.78 13.32
CA VAL A 250 -7.70 5.06 13.02
C VAL A 250 -7.21 4.42 14.32
N ALA A 251 -7.12 3.11 14.37
CA ALA A 251 -6.53 2.35 15.46
C ALA A 251 -5.14 1.85 15.03
N VAL A 252 -4.12 2.07 15.86
CA VAL A 252 -2.72 1.75 15.53
C VAL A 252 -2.01 1.11 16.71
N VAL A 253 -1.31 0.01 16.46
CA VAL A 253 -0.46 -0.67 17.44
C VAL A 253 0.99 -0.54 17.00
N GLY A 254 1.83 0.01 17.87
CA GLY A 254 3.23 0.28 17.57
C GLY A 254 3.45 1.57 16.77
N GLY A 255 4.68 1.78 16.31
CA GLY A 255 5.12 3.02 15.67
C GLY A 255 5.39 4.14 16.67
N ASP A 256 6.08 5.18 16.21
CA ASP A 256 6.20 6.44 16.94
C ASP A 256 4.92 7.28 16.73
N ALA A 257 4.42 7.91 17.79
CA ALA A 257 3.15 8.63 17.76
C ALA A 257 3.19 9.86 16.82
N ASP A 258 4.34 10.52 16.69
CA ASP A 258 4.49 11.68 15.80
C ASP A 258 4.48 11.23 14.33
N ASP A 259 5.19 10.14 14.00
CA ASP A 259 5.22 9.59 12.65
C ASP A 259 3.85 9.04 12.22
N VAL A 260 3.15 8.37 13.13
CA VAL A 260 1.77 7.87 12.89
C VAL A 260 0.82 9.05 12.63
N ALA A 261 0.88 10.09 13.47
CA ALA A 261 0.05 11.27 13.29
C ALA A 261 0.33 11.98 11.95
N GLN A 262 1.60 12.09 11.55
CA GLN A 262 2.00 12.64 10.26
C GLN A 262 1.46 11.81 9.09
N ALA A 263 1.54 10.48 9.18
CA ALA A 263 1.05 9.56 8.16
C ALA A 263 -0.47 9.70 7.96
N ILE A 264 -1.25 9.74 9.05
CA ILE A 264 -2.70 9.96 9.00
C ILE A 264 -3.02 11.33 8.38
N TRP A 265 -2.38 12.40 8.88
CA TRP A 265 -2.62 13.76 8.40
C TRP A 265 -2.35 13.90 6.90
N SER A 266 -1.28 13.25 6.39
CA SER A 266 -0.89 13.35 4.98
C SER A 266 -1.91 12.78 3.98
N ARG A 267 -2.79 11.87 4.41
CA ARG A 267 -3.77 11.17 3.55
C ARG A 267 -5.23 11.51 3.88
N LYS A 268 -5.50 12.10 5.04
CA LYS A 268 -6.85 12.42 5.47
C LYS A 268 -7.46 13.54 4.61
N ALA A 269 -8.74 13.39 4.26
CA ALA A 269 -9.49 14.42 3.57
C ALA A 269 -9.74 15.68 4.42
N PRO A 270 -9.76 16.89 3.82
CA PRO A 270 -10.19 18.11 4.49
C PRO A 270 -11.62 18.01 5.04
N GLY A 271 -11.93 18.72 6.13
CA GLY A 271 -13.28 18.80 6.71
C GLY A 271 -13.71 17.60 7.57
N CYS A 272 -13.04 16.45 7.48
CA CYS A 272 -13.28 15.30 8.35
C CYS A 272 -12.71 15.53 9.76
N ALA A 273 -13.38 15.08 10.82
CA ALA A 273 -12.84 15.11 12.18
C ALA A 273 -11.93 13.89 12.47
N TYR A 274 -11.18 13.93 13.57
CA TYR A 274 -10.42 12.79 14.08
C TYR A 274 -11.15 12.13 15.25
N ASN A 275 -10.82 10.86 15.52
CA ASN A 275 -11.36 10.11 16.65
C ASN A 275 -10.29 9.18 17.25
N GLY A 276 -10.24 9.12 18.57
CA GLY A 276 -9.36 8.23 19.32
C GLY A 276 -8.85 8.81 20.63
N ASN A 277 -8.18 7.97 21.42
CA ASN A 277 -7.69 8.26 22.77
C ASN A 277 -6.36 9.06 22.83
N THR A 278 -5.62 9.13 21.73
CA THR A 278 -4.30 9.77 21.67
C THR A 278 -4.35 10.96 20.72
N THR A 279 -3.74 12.08 21.10
CA THR A 279 -3.71 13.30 20.27
C THR A 279 -2.32 13.87 20.16
N VAL A 280 -1.86 14.07 18.93
CA VAL A 280 -0.56 14.61 18.58
C VAL A 280 -0.74 15.86 17.70
N THR A 281 0.16 16.83 17.83
CA THR A 281 0.12 18.05 17.00
C THR A 281 1.07 17.93 15.83
N VAL A 282 0.52 17.97 14.62
CA VAL A 282 1.26 17.93 13.36
C VAL A 282 1.38 19.34 12.79
N TYR A 283 2.59 19.71 12.34
CA TYR A 283 2.86 20.99 11.70
C TYR A 283 2.99 20.82 10.19
N ASP A 284 2.28 21.65 9.41
CA ASP A 284 2.37 21.63 7.95
C ASP A 284 3.58 22.43 7.47
N GLN A 285 4.61 21.69 7.04
CA GLN A 285 5.86 22.22 6.49
C GLN A 285 5.89 22.17 4.96
N SER A 286 4.74 22.04 4.29
CA SER A 286 4.66 21.97 2.83
C SER A 286 5.26 23.21 2.17
N PRO A 287 5.87 23.08 0.97
CA PRO A 287 6.43 24.21 0.24
C PRO A 287 5.39 25.32 0.05
N GLY A 288 5.69 26.52 0.55
CA GLY A 288 4.79 27.68 0.53
C GLY A 288 4.40 28.19 1.92
N TYR A 289 4.57 27.39 2.97
CA TYR A 289 4.40 27.86 4.36
C TYR A 289 5.73 28.31 4.98
N VAL A 290 5.67 29.38 5.77
CA VAL A 290 6.77 29.89 6.60
C VAL A 290 6.34 29.92 8.08
N PRO A 291 7.28 29.79 9.04
CA PRO A 291 6.93 29.83 10.46
C PRO A 291 6.17 31.10 10.89
N PRO A 292 5.17 31.00 11.78
CA PRO A 292 4.70 29.78 12.44
C PRO A 292 3.85 28.91 11.50
N TYR A 293 4.23 27.63 11.40
CA TYR A 293 3.54 26.67 10.55
C TYR A 293 2.10 26.42 11.04
N PRO A 294 1.13 26.20 10.12
CA PRO A 294 -0.20 25.72 10.49
C PRO A 294 -0.10 24.43 11.31
N ALA A 295 -0.84 24.34 12.41
CA ALA A 295 -0.83 23.22 13.34
C ALA A 295 -2.17 22.49 13.34
N TYR A 296 -2.13 21.16 13.29
CA TYR A 296 -3.29 20.28 13.24
C TYR A 296 -3.24 19.29 14.41
N ARG A 297 -4.32 19.22 15.19
CA ARG A 297 -4.47 18.23 16.26
C ARG A 297 -5.01 16.94 15.66
N VAL A 298 -4.12 15.97 15.46
CA VAL A 298 -4.43 14.66 14.91
C VAL A 298 -4.72 13.71 16.06
N SER A 299 -5.91 13.11 16.08
CA SER A 299 -6.28 12.11 17.08
C SER A 299 -6.43 10.73 16.43
N PHE A 300 -5.97 9.70 17.13
CA PHE A 300 -6.06 8.30 16.74
C PHE A 300 -6.13 7.41 17.98
N GLU A 301 -6.61 6.19 17.79
CA GLU A 301 -6.75 5.20 18.86
C GLU A 301 -5.47 4.38 19.00
N ILE A 302 -4.95 4.30 20.23
CA ILE A 302 -4.01 3.25 20.64
C ILE A 302 -4.85 2.14 21.28
N PRO A 303 -5.03 0.98 20.62
CA PRO A 303 -5.93 -0.05 21.11
C PRO A 303 -5.52 -0.67 22.43
N ASP A 304 -6.50 -0.96 23.28
CA ASP A 304 -6.28 -1.68 24.53
C ASP A 304 -6.05 -3.18 24.28
N PRO A 305 -5.19 -3.85 25.07
CA PRO A 305 -4.96 -5.28 24.90
C PRO A 305 -6.17 -6.11 25.31
N LEU A 306 -6.65 -6.96 24.40
CA LEU A 306 -7.67 -7.97 24.66
C LEU A 306 -7.02 -9.35 24.81
N GLY A 307 -7.00 -9.90 26.01
CA GLY A 307 -6.53 -11.27 26.24
C GLY A 307 -7.49 -12.30 25.64
N ILE A 308 -6.96 -13.19 24.79
CA ILE A 308 -7.72 -14.30 24.19
C ILE A 308 -7.37 -15.60 24.92
N LEU A 309 -8.42 -16.24 25.45
CA LEU A 309 -8.33 -17.47 26.23
C LEU A 309 -8.62 -18.68 25.35
N PHE A 310 -7.99 -19.81 25.66
CA PHE A 310 -8.22 -21.08 24.98
C PHE A 310 -8.47 -22.22 25.97
N ALA A 311 -9.47 -23.06 25.68
CA ALA A 311 -9.60 -24.38 26.28
C ALA A 311 -9.43 -25.43 25.20
N VAL A 312 -8.44 -26.29 25.36
CA VAL A 312 -8.12 -27.38 24.44
C VAL A 312 -8.35 -28.69 25.17
N ASN A 313 -9.37 -29.42 24.74
CA ASN A 313 -9.64 -30.75 25.24
C ASN A 313 -9.18 -31.80 24.23
N ILE A 314 -8.36 -32.75 24.67
CA ILE A 314 -7.87 -33.86 23.86
C ILE A 314 -8.17 -35.20 24.53
N VAL A 315 -8.28 -36.26 23.71
CA VAL A 315 -8.51 -37.62 24.20
C VAL A 315 -7.29 -38.09 25.01
N ASN A 316 -7.54 -38.60 26.22
CA ASN A 316 -6.49 -39.18 27.05
C ASN A 316 -6.08 -40.56 26.52
N THR A 317 -4.87 -40.64 25.94
CA THR A 317 -4.30 -41.90 25.44
C THR A 317 -2.86 -42.06 25.92
N HIS A 318 -2.35 -43.28 25.91
CA HIS A 318 -0.94 -43.54 26.25
C HIS A 318 0.06 -42.94 25.25
N LEU A 319 -0.43 -42.42 24.11
CA LEU A 319 0.40 -41.78 23.08
C LEU A 319 0.64 -40.30 23.39
N VAL A 320 -0.12 -39.70 24.30
CA VAL A 320 0.03 -38.30 24.68
C VAL A 320 1.36 -38.14 25.42
N PRO A 321 2.30 -37.31 24.92
CA PRO A 321 3.57 -37.09 25.58
C PRO A 321 3.42 -36.21 26.84
N ALA A 322 4.37 -36.30 27.76
CA ALA A 322 4.30 -35.56 29.03
C ALA A 322 4.37 -34.02 28.86
N ASP A 323 4.95 -33.54 27.75
CA ASP A 323 5.06 -32.13 27.38
C ASP A 323 3.96 -31.68 26.40
N ALA A 324 2.92 -32.48 26.21
CA ALA A 324 1.80 -32.20 25.30
C ALA A 324 1.19 -30.80 25.51
N ALA A 325 0.99 -30.39 26.77
CA ALA A 325 0.43 -29.08 27.09
C ALA A 325 1.31 -27.95 26.54
N THR A 326 2.63 -28.04 26.73
CA THR A 326 3.59 -27.04 26.23
C THR A 326 3.64 -27.05 24.70
N GLN A 327 3.59 -28.22 24.06
CA GLN A 327 3.56 -28.31 22.59
C GLN A 327 2.30 -27.65 22.01
N ILE A 328 1.13 -27.91 22.61
CA ILE A 328 -0.14 -27.31 22.22
C ILE A 328 -0.13 -25.79 22.42
N GLN A 329 0.35 -25.32 23.58
CA GLN A 329 0.51 -23.90 23.87
C GLN A 329 1.37 -23.20 22.81
N ASN A 330 2.53 -23.78 22.49
CA ASN A 330 3.43 -23.22 21.48
C ASN A 330 2.81 -23.22 20.07
N ALA A 331 2.09 -24.28 19.70
CA ALA A 331 1.39 -24.35 18.42
C ALA A 331 0.32 -23.26 18.29
N ILE A 332 -0.47 -23.04 19.33
CA ILE A 332 -1.51 -21.98 19.34
C ILE A 332 -0.88 -20.59 19.33
N VAL A 333 0.17 -20.33 20.12
CA VAL A 333 0.87 -19.04 20.12
C VAL A 333 1.49 -18.75 18.75
N SER A 334 2.13 -19.74 18.12
CA SER A 334 2.68 -19.61 16.77
C SER A 334 1.59 -19.32 15.73
N ALA A 335 0.49 -20.08 15.78
CA ALA A 335 -0.69 -19.86 14.95
C ALA A 335 -1.30 -18.46 15.15
N PHE A 336 -1.42 -17.99 16.39
CA PHE A 336 -1.98 -16.68 16.70
C PHE A 336 -1.17 -15.55 16.04
N ALA A 337 0.16 -15.70 15.99
CA ALA A 337 1.08 -14.80 15.30
C ALA A 337 1.16 -15.00 13.77
N GLY A 338 0.51 -16.04 13.22
CA GLY A 338 0.58 -16.42 11.80
C GLY A 338 1.86 -17.15 11.40
N GLY A 339 2.63 -17.66 12.36
CA GLY A 339 3.89 -18.39 12.11
C GLY A 339 3.69 -19.76 11.44
N ASP A 340 2.45 -20.24 11.38
CA ASP A 340 2.03 -21.46 10.67
C ASP A 340 1.62 -21.21 9.20
N GLY A 341 1.77 -19.98 8.71
CA GLY A 341 1.36 -19.56 7.35
C GLY A 341 -0.12 -19.20 7.21
N GLY A 342 -0.90 -19.29 8.30
CA GLY A 342 -2.28 -18.81 8.34
C GLY A 342 -2.40 -17.31 8.65
N PRO A 343 -3.62 -16.74 8.58
CA PRO A 343 -3.83 -15.36 9.04
C PRO A 343 -3.53 -15.25 10.54
N ARG A 344 -2.76 -14.21 10.91
CA ARG A 344 -2.57 -13.82 12.31
C ARG A 344 -3.85 -13.22 12.88
N ALA A 345 -3.97 -13.19 14.21
CA ALA A 345 -4.98 -12.41 14.90
C ALA A 345 -4.76 -10.90 14.66
N LYS A 346 -5.82 -10.15 14.34
CA LYS A 346 -5.76 -8.71 14.03
C LYS A 346 -6.91 -7.94 14.68
N ILE A 347 -6.71 -6.62 14.81
CA ILE A 347 -7.73 -5.67 15.25
C ILE A 347 -8.97 -5.76 14.34
N GLY A 348 -10.17 -5.65 14.92
CA GLY A 348 -11.41 -5.59 14.15
C GLY A 348 -11.77 -6.88 13.39
N THR A 349 -11.19 -8.02 13.79
CA THR A 349 -11.48 -9.33 13.17
C THR A 349 -12.19 -10.28 14.13
N THR A 350 -13.00 -11.18 13.58
CA THR A 350 -13.56 -12.30 14.35
C THR A 350 -12.57 -13.46 14.37
N LEU A 351 -12.14 -13.86 15.57
CA LEU A 351 -11.30 -15.03 15.80
C LEU A 351 -12.18 -16.27 15.93
N PHE A 352 -11.94 -17.26 15.07
CA PHE A 352 -12.61 -18.55 15.11
C PHE A 352 -11.72 -19.62 15.72
N ALA A 353 -12.26 -20.42 16.65
CA ALA A 353 -11.55 -21.54 17.25
C ALA A 353 -11.08 -22.58 16.21
N SER A 354 -11.86 -22.75 15.14
CA SER A 354 -11.56 -23.66 14.03
C SER A 354 -10.19 -23.40 13.37
N ARG A 355 -9.71 -22.16 13.38
CA ARG A 355 -8.39 -21.76 12.84
C ARG A 355 -7.22 -22.42 13.59
N PHE A 356 -7.44 -22.90 14.80
CA PHE A 356 -6.41 -23.47 15.66
C PHE A 356 -6.44 -25.01 15.70
N TYR A 357 -7.40 -25.66 15.05
CA TYR A 357 -7.46 -27.13 14.99
C TYR A 357 -6.32 -27.72 14.16
N ALA A 358 -6.05 -27.16 12.98
CA ALA A 358 -4.99 -27.63 12.09
C ALA A 358 -3.59 -27.58 12.74
N PRO A 359 -3.13 -26.45 13.33
CA PRO A 359 -1.81 -26.40 13.96
C PRO A 359 -1.68 -27.35 15.16
N VAL A 360 -2.75 -27.57 15.94
CA VAL A 360 -2.72 -28.54 17.04
C VAL A 360 -2.69 -29.98 16.51
N ALA A 361 -3.48 -30.31 15.49
CA ALA A 361 -3.49 -31.64 14.88
C ALA A 361 -2.15 -31.97 14.20
N ALA A 362 -1.42 -30.96 13.71
CA ALA A 362 -0.11 -31.12 13.09
C ALA A 362 0.99 -31.57 14.06
N LEU A 363 0.78 -31.47 15.39
CA LEU A 363 1.73 -31.94 16.41
C LEU A 363 1.93 -33.46 16.41
N GLY A 364 0.97 -34.20 15.85
CA GLY A 364 1.08 -35.63 15.65
C GLY A 364 -0.23 -36.37 15.90
N SER A 365 -0.24 -37.67 15.57
CA SER A 365 -1.43 -38.52 15.72
C SER A 365 -1.91 -38.68 17.17
N TRP A 366 -1.10 -38.29 18.15
CA TRP A 366 -1.45 -38.27 19.57
C TRP A 366 -2.39 -37.12 19.93
N ALA A 367 -2.38 -36.01 19.18
CA ALA A 367 -3.17 -34.81 19.43
C ALA A 367 -4.61 -34.99 18.91
N GLN A 368 -5.33 -35.97 19.48
CA GLN A 368 -6.73 -36.23 19.14
C GLN A 368 -7.64 -35.19 19.81
N ILE A 369 -8.02 -34.16 19.07
CA ILE A 369 -8.80 -33.02 19.55
C ILE A 369 -10.27 -33.41 19.75
N ILE A 370 -10.79 -33.17 20.96
CA ILE A 370 -12.22 -33.23 21.27
C ILE A 370 -12.85 -31.87 20.99
N SER A 371 -12.28 -30.81 21.56
CA SER A 371 -12.73 -29.44 21.34
C SER A 371 -11.60 -28.43 21.52
N ILE A 372 -11.68 -27.34 20.77
CA ILE A 372 -10.97 -26.10 21.06
C ILE A 372 -12.03 -25.02 21.19
N GLU A 373 -12.04 -24.35 22.33
CA GLU A 373 -12.95 -23.25 22.65
C GLU A 373 -12.11 -21.99 22.94
N VAL A 374 -12.68 -20.83 22.65
CA VAL A 374 -12.08 -19.51 22.84
C VAL A 374 -12.90 -18.66 23.82
N GLY A 375 -12.22 -17.77 24.55
CA GLY A 375 -12.82 -16.86 25.54
C GLY A 375 -12.19 -15.47 25.52
N SER A 376 -12.93 -14.43 25.91
CA SER A 376 -12.38 -13.09 26.15
C SER A 376 -13.29 -12.28 27.06
N ASN A 377 -12.77 -11.14 27.55
CA ASN A 377 -13.51 -10.23 28.41
C ASN A 377 -14.62 -9.44 27.71
N ASN A 378 -14.68 -9.46 26.38
CA ASN A 378 -15.84 -8.94 25.64
C ASN A 378 -17.11 -9.78 25.94
N ASN A 379 -16.93 -11.02 26.40
CA ASN A 379 -18.00 -11.93 26.80
C ASN A 379 -17.73 -12.47 28.21
N PRO A 380 -17.82 -11.61 29.25
CA PRO A 380 -17.47 -12.02 30.61
C PRO A 380 -18.46 -13.07 31.11
N SER A 381 -17.93 -14.12 31.74
CA SER A 381 -18.70 -15.15 32.42
C SER A 381 -19.24 -14.70 33.78
N ALA A 382 -18.58 -13.73 34.42
CA ALA A 382 -19.07 -13.03 35.59
C ALA A 382 -18.55 -11.59 35.66
N VAL A 383 -19.33 -10.72 36.29
CA VAL A 383 -18.96 -9.33 36.59
C VAL A 383 -19.17 -9.10 38.08
N PHE A 384 -18.16 -8.59 38.77
CA PHE A 384 -18.17 -8.49 40.22
C PHE A 384 -17.37 -7.29 40.72
N THR A 385 -17.57 -6.89 41.97
CA THR A 385 -16.75 -5.90 42.66
C THR A 385 -15.87 -6.61 43.67
N GLY A 386 -14.57 -6.37 43.60
CA GLY A 386 -13.62 -7.03 44.47
C GLY A 386 -12.33 -6.25 44.66
N GLN A 387 -11.52 -6.71 45.60
CA GLN A 387 -10.16 -6.22 45.87
C GLN A 387 -9.22 -7.42 46.02
N ILE A 388 -7.96 -7.26 45.66
CA ILE A 388 -6.95 -8.32 45.82
C ILE A 388 -5.91 -7.84 46.82
N ALA A 389 -5.65 -8.65 47.83
CA ALA A 389 -4.55 -8.47 48.76
C ALA A 389 -3.68 -9.73 48.73
N GLY A 390 -2.50 -9.60 48.14
CA GLY A 390 -1.62 -10.74 47.88
C GLY A 390 -2.22 -11.71 46.88
N THR A 391 -2.55 -12.92 47.32
CA THR A 391 -3.25 -13.94 46.52
C THR A 391 -4.72 -14.08 46.89
N VAL A 392 -5.24 -13.25 47.78
CA VAL A 392 -6.63 -13.34 48.25
C VAL A 392 -7.47 -12.28 47.55
N LEU A 393 -8.34 -12.74 46.66
CA LEU A 393 -9.41 -11.94 46.08
C LEU A 393 -10.60 -11.92 47.04
N THR A 394 -11.01 -10.73 47.48
CA THR A 394 -12.20 -10.51 48.30
C THR A 394 -13.29 -9.89 47.44
N VAL A 395 -14.40 -10.60 47.25
CA VAL A 395 -15.54 -10.17 46.42
C VAL A 395 -16.64 -9.64 47.30
N SER A 396 -16.96 -8.36 47.13
CA SER A 396 -17.98 -7.65 47.92
C SER A 396 -19.36 -7.64 47.27
N ALA A 397 -19.44 -7.73 45.95
CA ALA A 397 -20.69 -7.83 45.19
C ALA A 397 -20.49 -8.60 43.88
N VAL A 398 -21.52 -9.27 43.38
CA VAL A 398 -21.53 -9.91 42.06
C VAL A 398 -22.70 -9.30 41.27
N ALA A 399 -22.39 -8.63 40.17
CA ALA A 399 -23.38 -8.00 39.30
C ALA A 399 -24.02 -9.02 38.35
N SER A 400 -23.25 -9.99 37.87
CA SER A 400 -23.76 -11.09 37.03
C SER A 400 -22.81 -12.29 37.06
N GLY A 401 -23.35 -13.47 36.72
CA GLY A 401 -22.57 -14.71 36.63
C GLY A 401 -22.21 -15.32 37.98
N ALA A 402 -21.28 -16.29 37.95
CA ALA A 402 -20.76 -16.94 39.13
C ALA A 402 -19.25 -17.16 39.00
N LEU A 403 -18.54 -17.03 40.13
CA LEU A 403 -17.10 -17.21 40.19
C LEU A 403 -16.72 -18.69 40.39
N ALA A 404 -15.74 -19.18 39.64
CA ALA A 404 -15.31 -20.57 39.69
C ALA A 404 -13.80 -20.69 39.51
N VAL A 405 -13.24 -21.80 40.00
CA VAL A 405 -11.83 -22.16 39.74
C VAL A 405 -11.61 -22.32 38.24
N GLY A 406 -10.49 -21.80 37.75
CA GLY A 406 -10.11 -21.82 36.33
C GLY A 406 -10.53 -20.56 35.55
N GLN A 407 -11.34 -19.68 36.14
CA GLN A 407 -11.66 -18.40 35.50
C GLN A 407 -10.48 -17.44 35.50
N ILE A 408 -10.26 -16.76 34.39
CA ILE A 408 -9.31 -15.65 34.29
C ILE A 408 -10.04 -14.37 34.67
N ILE A 409 -9.42 -13.58 35.56
CA ILE A 409 -9.94 -12.30 36.01
C ILE A 409 -9.16 -11.15 35.37
N SER A 410 -9.88 -10.05 35.13
CA SER A 410 -9.32 -8.81 34.60
C SER A 410 -10.05 -7.61 35.18
N ASP A 411 -9.39 -6.46 35.11
CA ASP A 411 -9.97 -5.15 35.38
C ASP A 411 -9.92 -4.27 34.13
N THR A 412 -10.64 -3.16 34.19
CA THR A 412 -10.56 -2.07 33.23
C THR A 412 -9.48 -1.04 33.57
N THR A 413 -8.86 -1.11 34.75
CA THR A 413 -7.84 -0.15 35.19
C THR A 413 -6.41 -0.59 34.85
N GLY A 414 -6.20 -1.85 34.44
CA GLY A 414 -4.89 -2.42 34.13
C GLY A 414 -4.04 -2.68 35.38
N ALA A 415 -4.61 -2.66 36.58
CA ALA A 415 -3.90 -2.92 37.83
C ALA A 415 -3.61 -4.43 38.01
N LEU A 416 -4.50 -5.26 37.46
CA LEU A 416 -4.36 -6.71 37.37
C LEU A 416 -3.37 -7.12 36.29
N THR A 417 -2.54 -8.12 36.63
CA THR A 417 -1.66 -8.74 35.63
C THR A 417 -2.50 -9.65 34.73
N LEU A 418 -2.33 -9.55 33.41
CA LEU A 418 -2.99 -10.40 32.44
C LEU A 418 -2.73 -11.91 32.75
N GLY A 419 -3.76 -12.74 32.60
CA GLY A 419 -3.69 -14.17 32.91
C GLY A 419 -3.80 -14.52 34.41
N THR A 420 -4.23 -13.60 35.27
CA THR A 420 -4.54 -13.91 36.68
C THR A 420 -5.76 -14.83 36.75
N THR A 421 -5.63 -16.00 37.38
CA THR A 421 -6.68 -17.03 37.45
C THR A 421 -7.16 -17.27 38.87
N ILE A 422 -8.42 -17.65 39.04
CA ILE A 422 -8.94 -18.20 40.30
C ILE A 422 -8.46 -19.65 40.42
N THR A 423 -7.65 -19.92 41.44
CA THR A 423 -7.03 -21.24 41.66
C THR A 423 -7.74 -22.05 42.73
N ALA A 424 -8.42 -21.40 43.67
CA ALA A 424 -9.23 -22.08 44.69
C ALA A 424 -10.39 -21.20 45.15
N LEU A 425 -11.47 -21.86 45.55
CA LEU A 425 -12.55 -21.24 46.30
C LEU A 425 -12.10 -21.09 47.76
N GLY A 426 -12.16 -19.87 48.31
CA GLY A 426 -11.92 -19.62 49.73
C GLY A 426 -13.21 -19.80 50.52
N THR A 427 -13.81 -18.71 51.00
CA THR A 427 -15.16 -18.72 51.58
C THR A 427 -16.28 -18.58 50.55
N GLY A 428 -15.94 -18.19 49.32
CA GLY A 428 -16.90 -18.02 48.23
C GLY A 428 -17.38 -19.34 47.64
N THR A 429 -18.66 -19.38 47.23
CA THR A 429 -19.28 -20.51 46.51
C THR A 429 -19.85 -20.05 45.15
N GLY A 430 -19.12 -19.13 44.50
CA GLY A 430 -19.51 -18.49 43.24
C GLY A 430 -20.18 -17.13 43.38
N GLY A 431 -20.44 -16.68 44.61
CA GLY A 431 -20.94 -15.34 44.92
C GLY A 431 -19.91 -14.47 45.64
N THR A 432 -20.37 -13.68 46.62
CA THR A 432 -19.47 -12.93 47.51
C THR A 432 -18.67 -13.86 48.41
N GLY A 433 -17.52 -13.39 48.90
CA GLY A 433 -16.59 -14.17 49.71
C GLY A 433 -15.15 -14.03 49.24
N THR A 434 -14.28 -14.92 49.71
CA THR A 434 -12.87 -14.94 49.32
C THR A 434 -12.57 -16.04 48.32
N TYR A 435 -11.61 -15.76 47.43
CA TYR A 435 -11.08 -16.64 46.41
C TYR A 435 -9.56 -16.52 46.41
N VAL A 436 -8.87 -17.56 45.96
CA VAL A 436 -7.40 -17.55 45.81
C VAL A 436 -7.05 -17.35 44.34
N VAL A 437 -6.16 -16.40 44.05
CA VAL A 437 -5.69 -16.09 42.69
C VAL A 437 -4.25 -16.53 42.46
N SER A 438 -3.88 -16.80 41.21
CA SER A 438 -2.56 -17.31 40.82
C SER A 438 -1.42 -16.31 41.04
N ASN A 439 -1.69 -15.02 40.85
CA ASN A 439 -0.69 -13.96 40.91
C ASN A 439 -0.77 -13.19 42.24
N ASN A 440 0.40 -12.92 42.84
CA ASN A 440 0.51 -12.08 44.03
C ASN A 440 0.48 -10.60 43.64
N LYS A 441 -0.61 -9.89 43.96
CA LYS A 441 -0.78 -8.47 43.66
C LYS A 441 -1.69 -7.79 44.69
N ASN A 442 -1.52 -6.47 44.85
CA ASN A 442 -2.47 -5.64 45.58
C ASN A 442 -3.26 -4.79 44.60
N VAL A 443 -4.57 -4.94 44.64
CA VAL A 443 -5.52 -4.24 43.77
C VAL A 443 -6.61 -3.66 44.66
N SER A 444 -6.83 -2.35 44.55
CA SER A 444 -7.87 -1.64 45.30
C SER A 444 -9.26 -2.14 44.92
N ILE A 445 -10.28 -1.81 45.72
CA ILE A 445 -11.65 -2.21 45.40
C ILE A 445 -12.11 -1.59 44.08
N GLU A 446 -12.51 -2.43 43.13
CA GLU A 446 -13.00 -2.01 41.82
C GLU A 446 -13.92 -3.07 41.20
N THR A 447 -14.49 -2.72 40.05
CA THR A 447 -15.25 -3.68 39.22
C THR A 447 -14.28 -4.50 38.40
N MET A 448 -14.41 -5.82 38.47
CA MET A 448 -13.61 -6.80 37.75
C MET A 448 -14.53 -7.73 36.96
N THR A 449 -13.99 -8.32 35.91
CA THR A 449 -14.65 -9.32 35.08
C THR A 449 -13.92 -10.65 35.21
N ALA A 450 -14.66 -11.75 35.04
CA ALA A 450 -14.11 -13.09 34.92
C ALA A 450 -14.53 -13.68 33.58
N ALA A 451 -13.60 -14.26 32.82
CA ALA A 451 -13.86 -14.91 31.54
C ALA A 451 -13.46 -16.39 31.55
N ILE A 452 -14.14 -17.17 30.70
CA ILE A 452 -13.83 -18.57 30.39
C ILE A 452 -13.81 -18.77 28.88
N PRO A 453 -12.96 -19.67 28.36
CA PRO A 453 -13.07 -20.15 26.99
C PRO A 453 -14.21 -21.15 26.86
N ASN A 454 -15.36 -20.70 26.36
CA ASN A 454 -16.56 -21.53 26.17
C ASN A 454 -17.30 -21.25 24.84
N ARG A 455 -16.63 -20.60 23.89
CA ARG A 455 -17.18 -20.23 22.58
C ARG A 455 -16.35 -20.80 21.44
N PHE A 456 -16.90 -20.74 20.23
CA PHE A 456 -16.16 -21.11 19.00
C PHE A 456 -15.75 -19.89 18.17
N ASP A 457 -16.19 -18.71 18.56
CA ASP A 457 -15.91 -17.43 17.89
C ASP A 457 -15.89 -16.29 18.91
N ILE A 458 -15.00 -15.31 18.65
CA ILE A 458 -14.87 -14.07 19.44
C ILE A 458 -14.63 -12.90 18.50
N ALA A 459 -15.42 -11.85 18.64
CA ALA A 459 -15.16 -10.56 18.01
C ALA A 459 -14.10 -9.79 18.81
N VAL A 460 -13.08 -9.32 18.10
CA VAL A 460 -12.14 -8.31 18.59
C VAL A 460 -12.64 -6.96 18.09
N ASP A 461 -12.94 -6.05 19.02
CA ASP A 461 -13.43 -4.73 18.67
C ASP A 461 -12.31 -3.87 18.05
N ILE A 462 -12.68 -2.80 17.36
CA ILE A 462 -11.71 -2.01 16.56
C ILE A 462 -10.80 -1.13 17.42
N ASP A 463 -11.12 -0.95 18.71
CA ASP A 463 -10.30 -0.32 19.75
C ASP A 463 -9.48 -1.33 20.56
N GLN A 464 -9.42 -2.59 20.13
CA GLN A 464 -8.74 -3.66 20.85
C GLN A 464 -7.67 -4.37 20.01
N VAL A 465 -6.55 -4.67 20.64
CA VAL A 465 -5.51 -5.53 20.05
C VAL A 465 -5.54 -6.92 20.68
N PRO A 466 -5.70 -8.00 19.91
CA PRO A 466 -5.77 -9.34 20.48
C PRO A 466 -4.38 -9.78 20.97
N THR A 467 -4.31 -10.26 22.20
CA THR A 467 -3.08 -10.71 22.88
C THR A 467 -3.25 -12.12 23.41
N ILE A 468 -2.15 -12.84 23.57
CA ILE A 468 -2.12 -14.22 24.06
C ILE A 468 -0.87 -14.49 24.88
N SER A 469 -1.01 -15.27 25.95
CA SER A 469 0.07 -15.86 26.73
C SER A 469 -0.12 -17.38 26.83
N PRO A 470 0.95 -18.19 26.98
CA PRO A 470 0.81 -19.61 27.28
C PRO A 470 -0.09 -19.91 28.49
N ASN A 471 -0.13 -19.00 29.48
CA ASN A 471 -0.98 -19.13 30.66
C ASN A 471 -2.49 -18.98 30.37
N ASP A 472 -2.85 -18.41 29.21
CA ASP A 472 -4.23 -18.23 28.77
C ASP A 472 -4.78 -19.47 28.05
N ILE A 473 -3.94 -20.50 27.85
CA ILE A 473 -4.26 -21.72 27.12
C ILE A 473 -4.29 -22.91 28.09
N PHE A 474 -5.51 -23.38 28.35
CA PHE A 474 -5.78 -24.52 29.23
C PHE A 474 -5.88 -25.80 28.41
N VAL A 475 -5.06 -26.79 28.75
CA VAL A 475 -5.08 -28.10 28.10
C VAL A 475 -5.61 -29.14 29.08
N THR A 476 -6.67 -29.83 28.70
CA THR A 476 -7.28 -30.91 29.48
C THR A 476 -7.27 -32.23 28.71
N LEU A 477 -7.13 -33.32 29.45
CA LEU A 477 -7.15 -34.69 28.96
C LEU A 477 -8.43 -35.34 29.48
N THR A 478 -9.29 -35.80 28.58
CA THR A 478 -10.56 -36.47 28.94
C THR A 478 -10.55 -37.94 28.55
#